data_AF-A0A7C9V028-F1
#
_entry.id   AF-A0A7C9V028-F1
#
_cell.length_a   1.000
_cell.length_b   1.000
_cell.length_c   1.000
_cell.angle_alpha   90.00
_cell.angle_beta   90.00
_cell.angle_gamma   90.00
#
_symmetry.space_group_name_H-M   'P 1'
#
loop_
_entity.id
_entity.type
_entity.pdbx_description
1 polymer ?
#
loop_
_entity_poly.entity_id
_entity_poly.type
_entity_poly.pdbx_seq_one_letter_code
_entity_poly.pdbx_strand_id
1 'polypeptide(L)'
;MEKDSGIVVTHVSGGCKYHRNQGERYRLEDITPAGLCPHAYFTAYPYILGMLHEVRFDWMKDDSDHVFAQCPALKSPRVLEVFRERDADGKVRVFVRVGEKNDAVDLPGATACDCPHTEGDTAEANQGDGLGFCPAAFNQIYPFLQMYLKVGQTPFQGKLDAFYGVCPDNNNNVTFKISAEKD
;
A
#
# COMPACT_ATOMS: atom_id res chain seq x y z
N MET A 1 -26.95 5.61 14.12
CA MET A 1 -26.61 5.00 12.82
C MET A 1 -25.16 5.37 12.58
N GLU A 2 -24.24 4.47 12.91
CA GLU A 2 -22.80 4.70 12.73
C GLU A 2 -22.52 5.03 11.26
N LYS A 3 -21.78 6.12 11.04
CA LYS A 3 -21.36 6.53 9.70
C LYS A 3 -20.04 5.82 9.41
N ASP A 4 -20.06 4.91 8.44
CA ASP A 4 -18.92 4.06 8.09
C ASP A 4 -17.88 4.81 7.23
N SER A 5 -16.86 5.39 7.87
CA SER A 5 -15.59 5.71 7.21
C SER A 5 -14.83 4.41 6.92
N GLY A 6 -14.50 4.14 5.66
CA GLY A 6 -13.81 2.90 5.29
C GLY A 6 -13.98 2.48 3.84
N ILE A 7 -13.53 1.27 3.56
CA ILE A 7 -13.70 0.58 2.29
C ILE A 7 -14.67 -0.56 2.48
N VAL A 8 -15.66 -0.67 1.59
CA VAL A 8 -16.63 -1.77 1.56
C VAL A 8 -16.55 -2.47 0.22
N VAL A 9 -16.43 -3.80 0.24
CA VAL A 9 -16.53 -4.62 -0.97
C VAL A 9 -17.98 -4.66 -1.44
N THR A 10 -18.29 -4.08 -2.59
CA THR A 10 -19.67 -3.99 -3.11
C THR A 10 -19.99 -5.05 -4.14
N HIS A 11 -18.97 -5.63 -4.76
CA HIS A 11 -19.13 -6.72 -5.72
C HIS A 11 -17.90 -7.62 -5.66
N VAL A 12 -18.11 -8.93 -5.78
CA VAL A 12 -17.07 -9.94 -5.92
C VAL A 12 -17.49 -10.90 -7.03
N SER A 13 -16.63 -11.08 -8.01
CA SER A 13 -16.67 -12.22 -8.92
C SER A 13 -15.25 -12.66 -9.29
N GLY A 14 -15.11 -13.93 -9.65
CA GLY A 14 -13.82 -14.60 -9.75
C GLY A 14 -13.38 -15.28 -8.46
N GLY A 15 -12.11 -15.64 -8.37
CA GLY A 15 -11.49 -16.37 -7.27
C GLY A 15 -10.50 -15.53 -6.47
N CYS A 16 -10.86 -14.29 -6.12
CA CYS A 16 -9.95 -13.40 -5.41
C CYS A 16 -9.59 -13.98 -4.04
N LYS A 17 -8.28 -14.14 -3.79
CA LYS A 17 -7.80 -14.74 -2.54
C LYS A 17 -7.94 -13.81 -1.31
N TYR A 18 -7.96 -12.49 -1.53
CA TYR A 18 -8.05 -11.46 -0.50
C TYR A 18 -9.50 -11.06 -0.18
N HIS A 19 -10.35 -10.91 -1.20
CA HIS A 19 -11.70 -10.39 -1.04
C HIS A 19 -12.72 -11.43 -1.47
N ARG A 20 -13.34 -12.11 -0.51
CA ARG A 20 -14.16 -13.30 -0.78
C ARG A 20 -15.66 -13.03 -0.69
N ASN A 21 -16.05 -12.03 0.09
CA ASN A 21 -17.45 -11.75 0.37
C ASN A 21 -17.81 -10.29 0.07
N GLN A 22 -18.95 -10.11 -0.59
CA GLN A 22 -19.60 -8.82 -0.66
C GLN A 22 -19.99 -8.37 0.75
N GLY A 23 -19.76 -7.09 1.05
CA GLY A 23 -19.99 -6.50 2.36
C GLY A 23 -18.80 -6.58 3.31
N GLU A 24 -17.67 -7.19 2.92
CA GLU A 24 -16.41 -7.07 3.67
C GLU A 24 -16.01 -5.59 3.84
N ARG A 25 -15.52 -5.26 5.03
CA ARG A 25 -15.21 -3.88 5.44
C ARG A 25 -13.77 -3.77 5.91
N TYR A 26 -13.12 -2.69 5.50
CA TYR A 26 -11.74 -2.36 5.89
C TYR A 26 -11.71 -0.93 6.42
N ARG A 27 -11.09 -0.72 7.58
CA ARG A 27 -10.82 0.62 8.11
C ARG A 27 -9.68 1.23 7.33
N LEU A 28 -9.72 2.54 7.09
CA LEU A 28 -8.69 3.24 6.30
C LEU A 28 -7.29 3.12 6.94
N GLU A 29 -7.22 3.00 8.26
CA GLU A 29 -5.97 2.78 9.00
C GLU A 29 -5.38 1.37 8.86
N ASP A 30 -6.18 0.38 8.41
CA ASP A 30 -5.78 -1.04 8.35
C ASP A 30 -5.53 -1.56 6.92
N ILE A 31 -5.56 -0.68 5.90
CA ILE A 31 -5.40 -1.09 4.50
C ILE A 31 -3.94 -1.36 4.10
N THR A 32 -3.00 -1.13 5.02
CA THR A 32 -1.58 -1.40 4.84
C THR A 32 -1.05 -2.29 5.95
N PRO A 33 0.08 -2.99 5.73
CA PRO A 33 0.72 -3.75 6.79
C PRO A 33 1.01 -2.87 8.01
N ALA A 34 0.78 -3.43 9.20
CA ALA A 34 1.12 -2.74 10.46
C ALA A 34 2.60 -2.34 10.45
N GLY A 35 2.88 -1.11 10.89
CA GLY A 35 4.24 -0.54 10.86
C GLY A 35 4.62 0.15 9.55
N LEU A 36 3.82 0.04 8.48
CA LEU A 36 4.03 0.83 7.26
C LEU A 36 2.90 1.83 7.07
N CYS A 37 3.28 3.10 6.87
CA CYS A 37 2.32 4.09 6.43
C CYS A 37 1.95 3.88 4.96
N PRO A 38 0.77 4.36 4.52
CA PRO A 38 0.30 4.18 3.15
C PRO A 38 1.26 4.69 2.06
N HIS A 39 1.97 5.80 2.31
CA HIS A 39 2.94 6.35 1.37
C HIS A 39 4.12 5.40 1.15
N ALA A 40 4.71 4.89 2.23
CA ALA A 40 5.84 3.96 2.17
C ALA A 40 5.43 2.66 1.49
N TYR A 41 4.25 2.13 1.82
CA TYR A 41 3.75 0.90 1.22
C TYR A 41 3.47 1.05 -0.28
N PHE A 42 2.85 2.16 -0.70
CA PHE A 42 2.62 2.46 -2.12
C PHE A 42 3.93 2.54 -2.90
N THR A 43 4.94 3.22 -2.36
CA THR A 43 6.24 3.34 -3.02
C THR A 43 7.02 2.03 -3.06
N ALA A 44 6.92 1.19 -2.03
CA ALA A 44 7.57 -0.12 -1.98
C ALA A 44 6.86 -1.16 -2.90
N TYR A 45 5.57 -0.98 -3.20
CA TYR A 45 4.75 -2.01 -3.83
C TYR A 45 5.29 -2.58 -5.14
N PRO A 46 5.79 -1.79 -6.12
CA PRO A 46 6.34 -2.35 -7.36
C PRO A 46 7.51 -3.31 -7.11
N TYR A 47 8.35 -2.99 -6.13
CA TYR A 47 9.48 -3.81 -5.72
C TYR A 47 9.03 -5.06 -4.98
N ILE A 48 8.04 -4.92 -4.09
CA ILE A 48 7.40 -6.06 -3.41
C ILE A 48 6.88 -7.06 -4.44
N LEU A 49 6.13 -6.58 -5.43
CA LEU A 49 5.56 -7.41 -6.48
C LEU A 49 6.65 -8.10 -7.30
N GLY A 50 7.68 -7.35 -7.72
CA GLY A 50 8.82 -7.93 -8.43
C GLY A 50 9.51 -9.04 -7.62
N MET A 51 9.75 -8.81 -6.34
CA MET A 51 10.39 -9.80 -5.46
C MET A 51 9.55 -11.05 -5.25
N LEU A 52 8.22 -10.92 -5.12
CA LEU A 52 7.28 -12.05 -5.05
C LEU A 52 7.30 -12.90 -6.33
N HIS A 53 7.59 -12.29 -7.47
CA HIS A 53 7.74 -12.97 -8.76
C HIS A 53 9.19 -13.30 -9.13
N GLU A 54 10.07 -13.33 -8.13
CA GLU A 54 11.46 -13.71 -8.28
C GLU A 54 12.27 -12.84 -9.28
N VAL A 55 11.79 -11.62 -9.55
CA VAL A 55 12.51 -10.64 -10.37
C VAL A 55 13.84 -10.32 -9.71
N ARG A 56 14.85 -10.09 -10.56
CA ARG A 56 16.16 -9.57 -10.18
C ARG A 56 16.34 -8.22 -10.85
N PHE A 57 16.89 -7.26 -10.11
CA PHE A 57 17.15 -5.92 -10.62
C PHE A 57 18.62 -5.81 -11.00
N ASP A 58 18.93 -5.60 -12.27
CA ASP A 58 20.32 -5.62 -12.79
C ASP A 58 21.24 -4.57 -12.13
N TRP A 59 20.67 -3.51 -11.57
CA TRP A 59 21.41 -2.49 -10.82
C TRP A 59 21.75 -2.89 -9.39
N MET A 60 21.13 -3.94 -8.84
CA MET A 60 21.41 -4.51 -7.51
C MET A 60 22.37 -5.70 -7.65
N LYS A 61 23.63 -5.40 -7.97
CA LYS A 61 24.64 -6.42 -8.34
C LYS A 61 25.15 -7.23 -7.15
N ASP A 62 25.22 -6.61 -5.99
CA ASP A 62 25.84 -7.20 -4.79
C ASP A 62 24.85 -8.10 -4.02
N ASP A 63 23.55 -7.80 -4.11
CA ASP A 63 22.49 -8.57 -3.47
C ASP A 63 21.19 -8.50 -4.28
N SER A 64 20.84 -9.60 -4.94
CA SER A 64 19.63 -9.69 -5.78
C SER A 64 18.34 -9.88 -5.00
N ASP A 65 18.43 -10.10 -3.68
CA ASP A 65 17.29 -10.28 -2.79
C ASP A 65 16.93 -8.99 -2.03
N HIS A 66 17.66 -7.91 -2.29
CA HIS A 66 17.45 -6.58 -1.71
C HIS A 66 17.26 -5.51 -2.80
N VAL A 67 16.44 -4.50 -2.52
CA VAL A 67 16.31 -3.30 -3.34
C VAL A 67 15.95 -2.11 -2.47
N PHE A 68 16.56 -0.98 -2.77
CA PHE A 68 16.31 0.26 -2.04
C PHE A 68 15.36 1.16 -2.82
N ALA A 69 14.36 1.67 -2.12
CA ALA A 69 13.45 2.71 -2.56
C ALA A 69 13.51 3.89 -1.61
N GLN A 70 12.83 4.99 -1.96
CA GLN A 70 12.80 6.19 -1.14
C GLN A 70 11.36 6.60 -0.86
N CYS A 71 11.03 6.84 0.41
CA CYS A 71 9.75 7.42 0.80
C CYS A 71 9.50 8.74 0.04
N PRO A 72 8.27 9.01 -0.45
CA PRO A 72 7.99 10.21 -1.24
C PRO A 72 7.90 11.50 -0.40
N ALA A 73 8.14 11.42 0.91
CA ALA A 73 8.13 12.59 1.78
C ALA A 73 9.21 13.60 1.34
N LEU A 74 8.82 14.87 1.24
CA LEU A 74 9.72 15.94 0.81
C LEU A 74 10.54 16.55 1.96
N LYS A 75 10.28 16.11 3.20
CA LYS A 75 11.02 16.47 4.40
C LYS A 75 11.22 15.23 5.25
N SER A 76 12.48 14.96 5.57
CA SER A 76 12.91 13.73 6.25
C SER A 76 12.43 12.41 5.61
N PRO A 77 12.62 12.21 4.29
CA PRO A 77 12.31 10.93 3.68
C PRO A 77 13.17 9.83 4.28
N ARG A 78 12.56 8.67 4.47
CA ARG A 78 13.25 7.43 4.84
C ARG A 78 13.67 6.65 3.61
N VAL A 79 14.84 6.04 3.68
CA VAL A 79 15.19 4.94 2.77
C VAL A 79 14.32 3.75 3.13
N LEU A 80 13.79 3.06 2.12
CA LEU A 80 13.00 1.84 2.29
C LEU A 80 13.81 0.70 1.70
N GLU A 81 14.19 -0.25 2.54
CA GLU A 81 14.79 -1.50 2.10
C GLU A 81 13.68 -2.52 1.88
N VAL A 82 13.47 -2.92 0.63
CA VAL A 82 12.58 -4.03 0.30
C VAL A 82 13.45 -5.25 0.10
N PHE A 83 13.16 -6.34 0.79
CA PHE A 83 13.98 -7.55 0.71
C PHE A 83 13.11 -8.80 0.79
N ARG A 84 13.63 -9.92 0.27
CA ARG A 84 12.94 -11.20 0.32
C ARG A 84 13.73 -12.26 1.07
N GLU A 85 12.99 -13.14 1.75
CA GLU A 85 13.52 -14.33 2.39
C GLU A 85 12.78 -15.56 1.86
N ARG A 86 13.41 -16.72 2.00
CA ARG A 86 12.79 -18.02 1.71
C ARG A 86 12.72 -18.83 2.98
N ASP A 87 11.56 -19.42 3.24
CA ASP A 87 11.43 -20.42 4.28
C ASP A 87 12.04 -21.76 3.87
N ALA A 88 12.00 -22.74 4.77
CA ALA A 88 12.52 -24.08 4.54
C ALA A 88 11.86 -24.81 3.36
N ASP A 89 10.64 -24.42 2.99
CA ASP A 89 9.87 -24.97 1.88
C ASP A 89 10.09 -24.19 0.57
N GLY A 90 10.97 -23.19 0.59
CA GLY A 90 11.31 -22.34 -0.56
C GLY A 90 10.29 -21.25 -0.86
N LYS A 91 9.28 -21.05 0.00
CA LYS A 91 8.25 -20.03 -0.19
C LYS A 91 8.85 -18.65 0.06
N VAL A 92 8.63 -17.75 -0.90
CA VAL A 92 9.11 -16.37 -0.83
C VAL A 92 8.24 -15.54 0.11
N ARG A 93 8.89 -14.84 1.03
CA ARG A 93 8.31 -13.81 1.90
C ARG A 93 9.02 -12.50 1.60
N VAL A 94 8.28 -11.40 1.56
CA VAL A 94 8.83 -10.08 1.23
C VAL A 94 8.53 -9.11 2.34
N PHE A 95 9.56 -8.38 2.73
CA PHE A 95 9.56 -7.46 3.83
C PHE A 95 9.95 -6.07 3.35
N VAL A 96 9.48 -5.07 4.09
CA VAL A 96 9.93 -3.69 3.95
C VAL A 96 10.49 -3.27 5.30
N ARG A 97 11.74 -2.85 5.32
CA ARG A 97 12.39 -2.24 6.47
C ARG A 97 12.54 -0.75 6.24
N VAL A 98 12.16 0.03 7.25
CA VAL A 98 12.34 1.46 7.29
C VAL A 98 13.80 1.74 7.69
N GLY A 99 14.56 2.32 6.78
CA GLY A 99 15.96 2.67 6.99
C GLY A 99 16.15 4.09 7.53
N GLU A 100 17.37 4.57 7.39
CA GLU A 100 17.80 5.89 7.83
C GLU A 100 17.10 7.02 7.07
N LYS A 101 17.19 8.23 7.63
CA LYS A 101 16.76 9.45 6.94
C LYS A 101 17.72 9.74 5.78
N ASN A 102 17.18 10.01 4.60
CA ASN A 102 17.96 10.55 3.50
C ASN A 102 18.00 12.08 3.60
N ASP A 103 19.02 12.61 4.27
CA ASP A 103 19.23 14.06 4.44
C ASP A 103 19.52 14.81 3.13
N ALA A 104 19.85 14.11 2.05
CA ALA A 104 20.05 14.73 0.74
C ALA A 104 18.73 15.24 0.12
N VAL A 105 17.59 14.82 0.65
CA VAL A 105 16.25 15.23 0.19
C VAL A 105 15.51 15.87 1.35
N ASP A 106 15.83 17.13 1.62
CA ASP A 106 15.13 17.96 2.62
C ASP A 106 14.75 19.29 1.97
N LEU A 107 13.50 19.37 1.49
CA LEU A 107 13.00 20.55 0.78
C LEU A 107 12.55 21.63 1.78
N PRO A 108 13.14 22.85 1.74
CA PRO A 108 12.70 23.95 2.59
C PRO A 108 11.20 24.23 2.40
N GLY A 109 10.47 24.34 3.52
CA GLY A 109 9.03 24.61 3.52
C GLY A 109 8.12 23.39 3.35
N ALA A 110 8.67 22.20 3.10
CA ALA A 110 7.88 20.98 3.10
C ALA A 110 7.43 20.59 4.52
N THR A 111 6.26 19.94 4.61
CA THR A 111 5.76 19.35 5.85
C THR A 111 6.53 18.08 6.16
N ALA A 112 6.93 17.90 7.43
CA ALA A 112 7.61 16.69 7.87
C ALA A 112 6.70 15.48 7.68
N CYS A 113 7.30 14.34 7.32
CA CYS A 113 6.57 13.08 7.30
C CYS A 113 6.00 12.77 8.69
N ASP A 114 4.71 12.49 8.71
CA ASP A 114 3.87 12.15 9.85
C ASP A 114 3.63 10.63 9.97
N CYS A 115 4.41 9.83 9.24
CA CYS A 115 4.37 8.38 9.34
C CYS A 115 4.85 7.92 10.73
N PRO A 116 4.14 6.98 11.38
CA PRO A 116 4.41 6.54 12.76
C PRO A 116 5.62 5.62 12.90
N HIS A 117 6.32 5.30 11.80
CA HIS A 117 7.36 4.29 11.77
C HIS A 117 8.71 4.81 12.30
N THR A 118 9.40 3.95 13.04
CA THR A 118 10.75 4.15 13.54
C THR A 118 11.77 3.50 12.59
N GLU A 119 12.99 4.03 12.59
CA GLU A 119 14.10 3.38 11.89
C GLU A 119 14.33 1.97 12.43
N GLY A 120 14.49 1.00 11.53
CA GLY A 120 14.56 -0.42 11.83
C GLY A 120 13.22 -1.16 11.81
N ASP A 121 12.08 -0.44 11.84
CA ASP A 121 10.76 -1.07 11.76
C ASP A 121 10.67 -1.91 10.48
N THR A 122 10.23 -3.15 10.64
CA THR A 122 10.10 -4.11 9.54
C THR A 122 8.68 -4.63 9.49
N ALA A 123 8.09 -4.60 8.30
CA ALA A 123 6.76 -5.15 8.05
C ALA A 123 6.78 -6.16 6.91
N GLU A 124 6.06 -7.26 7.08
CA GLU A 124 5.82 -8.22 6.01
C GLU A 124 4.74 -7.71 5.06
N ALA A 125 5.07 -7.62 3.78
CA ALA A 125 4.17 -7.10 2.76
C ALA A 125 3.18 -8.15 2.23
N ASN A 126 3.58 -9.43 2.23
CA ASN A 126 2.71 -10.53 1.79
C ASN A 126 2.05 -11.19 3.00
N GLN A 127 0.97 -10.59 3.51
CA GLN A 127 0.27 -11.09 4.70
C GLN A 127 -0.41 -12.45 4.49
N GLY A 128 -0.39 -13.03 3.29
CA GLY A 128 -1.03 -14.29 2.98
C GLY A 128 -2.47 -14.14 2.50
N ASP A 129 -3.12 -15.26 2.24
CA ASP A 129 -4.45 -15.30 1.62
C ASP A 129 -5.54 -14.90 2.61
N GLY A 130 -6.29 -13.85 2.27
CA GLY A 130 -7.42 -13.37 3.09
C GLY A 130 -7.01 -12.56 4.33
N LEU A 131 -5.72 -12.23 4.47
CA LEU A 131 -5.24 -11.35 5.54
C LEU A 131 -4.99 -9.94 4.98
N GLY A 132 -5.63 -8.96 5.61
CA GLY A 132 -5.52 -7.55 5.25
C GLY A 132 -6.22 -7.17 3.95
N PHE A 133 -6.01 -5.92 3.52
CA PHE A 133 -6.49 -5.43 2.25
C PHE A 133 -5.55 -5.86 1.11
N CYS A 134 -6.08 -6.16 -0.08
CA CYS A 134 -5.26 -6.65 -1.19
C CYS A 134 -4.19 -5.61 -1.60
N PRO A 135 -2.90 -5.98 -1.65
CA PRO A 135 -1.82 -5.09 -2.08
C PRO A 135 -2.05 -4.46 -3.46
N ALA A 136 -2.52 -5.24 -4.43
CA ALA A 136 -2.79 -4.78 -5.78
C ALA A 136 -3.98 -3.81 -5.84
N ALA A 137 -5.05 -4.12 -5.10
CA ALA A 137 -6.19 -3.22 -4.98
C ALA A 137 -5.78 -1.90 -4.30
N PHE A 138 -4.98 -1.98 -3.22
CA PHE A 138 -4.41 -0.81 -2.54
C PHE A 138 -3.68 0.09 -3.54
N ASN A 139 -2.71 -0.47 -4.26
CA ASN A 139 -1.89 0.30 -5.20
C ASN A 139 -2.74 0.98 -6.29
N GLN A 140 -3.82 0.33 -6.74
CA GLN A 140 -4.74 0.90 -7.72
C GLN A 140 -5.58 2.06 -7.17
N ILE A 141 -6.11 1.94 -5.94
CA ILE A 141 -7.02 2.94 -5.38
C ILE A 141 -6.31 4.07 -4.65
N TYR A 142 -5.08 3.85 -4.18
CA TYR A 142 -4.39 4.74 -3.26
C TYR A 142 -4.22 6.18 -3.77
N PRO A 143 -3.82 6.44 -5.04
CA PRO A 143 -3.75 7.81 -5.55
C PRO A 143 -5.09 8.56 -5.48
N PHE A 144 -6.19 7.87 -5.76
CA PHE A 144 -7.54 8.43 -5.69
C PHE A 144 -8.03 8.61 -4.25
N LEU A 145 -7.69 7.65 -3.38
CA LEU A 145 -7.97 7.74 -1.95
C LEU A 145 -7.28 8.99 -1.35
N GLN A 146 -6.01 9.23 -1.67
CA GLN A 146 -5.28 10.41 -1.22
C GLN A 146 -5.95 11.71 -1.67
N MET A 147 -6.39 11.78 -2.92
CA MET A 147 -7.11 12.96 -3.42
C MET A 147 -8.46 13.14 -2.73
N TYR A 148 -9.23 12.06 -2.61
CA TYR A 148 -10.53 12.08 -1.95
C TYR A 148 -10.44 12.53 -0.49
N LEU A 149 -9.45 12.03 0.28
CA LEU A 149 -9.23 12.43 1.66
C LEU A 149 -8.78 13.90 1.81
N LYS A 150 -8.02 14.43 0.85
CA LYS A 150 -7.49 15.81 0.92
C LYS A 150 -8.45 16.88 0.42
N VAL A 151 -9.18 16.61 -0.67
CA VAL A 151 -10.01 17.63 -1.34
C VAL A 151 -11.48 17.23 -1.47
N GLY A 152 -11.87 16.03 -1.03
CA GLY A 152 -13.25 15.54 -1.09
C GLY A 152 -13.77 15.31 -2.52
N GLN A 153 -12.86 15.19 -3.49
CA GLN A 153 -13.13 15.07 -4.93
C GLN A 153 -12.13 14.13 -5.61
N THR A 154 -12.43 13.70 -6.83
CA THR A 154 -11.47 13.01 -7.72
C THR A 154 -11.30 13.83 -9.01
N PRO A 155 -10.31 13.56 -9.88
CA PRO A 155 -10.13 14.36 -11.09
C PRO A 155 -11.29 14.22 -12.08
N PHE A 156 -12.05 13.13 -11.97
CA PHE A 156 -13.07 12.72 -12.94
C PHE A 156 -14.50 12.90 -12.44
N GLN A 157 -14.66 13.09 -11.13
CA GLN A 157 -15.96 13.23 -10.47
C GLN A 157 -15.79 14.30 -9.39
N GLY A 158 -16.67 15.30 -9.36
CA GLY A 158 -16.61 16.45 -8.46
C GLY A 158 -16.74 16.10 -6.98
N LYS A 159 -17.53 16.84 -6.19
CA LYS A 159 -17.76 16.46 -4.79
C LYS A 159 -18.46 15.09 -4.73
N LEU A 160 -17.77 14.13 -4.12
CA LEU A 160 -18.27 12.77 -3.94
C LEU A 160 -18.56 12.49 -2.48
N ASP A 161 -19.66 11.81 -2.20
CA ASP A 161 -19.90 11.21 -0.88
C ASP A 161 -19.14 9.88 -0.74
N ALA A 162 -18.87 9.21 -1.86
CA ALA A 162 -18.04 8.03 -1.97
C ALA A 162 -17.45 7.93 -3.37
N PHE A 163 -16.30 7.26 -3.52
CA PHE A 163 -15.78 6.85 -4.83
C PHE A 163 -15.72 5.33 -4.95
N TYR A 164 -15.71 4.83 -6.19
CA TYR A 164 -15.64 3.41 -6.47
C TYR A 164 -14.30 3.04 -7.09
N GLY A 165 -13.65 2.03 -6.53
CA GLY A 165 -12.44 1.41 -7.06
C GLY A 165 -12.76 0.03 -7.62
N VAL A 166 -11.96 -0.43 -8.58
CA VAL A 166 -12.05 -1.79 -9.13
C VAL A 166 -10.68 -2.45 -9.03
N CYS A 167 -10.67 -3.74 -8.72
CA CYS A 167 -9.46 -4.56 -8.72
C CYS A 167 -8.77 -4.50 -10.10
N PRO A 168 -7.43 -4.35 -10.14
CA PRO A 168 -6.71 -4.31 -11.41
C PRO A 168 -6.55 -5.69 -12.08
N ASP A 169 -6.83 -6.78 -11.36
CA ASP A 169 -6.73 -8.15 -11.91
C ASP A 169 -7.93 -8.47 -12.81
N ASN A 170 -7.67 -8.67 -14.10
CA ASN A 170 -8.72 -8.95 -15.08
C ASN A 170 -9.40 -10.32 -14.90
N ASN A 171 -8.84 -11.21 -14.08
CA ASN A 171 -9.46 -12.49 -13.72
C ASN A 171 -10.41 -12.36 -12.52
N ASN A 172 -10.38 -11.23 -11.82
CA ASN A 172 -11.14 -10.98 -10.60
C ASN A 172 -11.83 -9.62 -10.67
N ASN A 173 -13.16 -9.61 -10.71
CA ASN A 173 -13.91 -8.36 -10.72
C ASN A 173 -14.42 -8.07 -9.31
N VAL A 174 -13.54 -7.47 -8.50
CA VAL A 174 -13.87 -6.97 -7.16
C VAL A 174 -14.05 -5.46 -7.23
N THR A 175 -15.19 -4.97 -6.75
CA THR A 175 -15.50 -3.54 -6.69
C THR A 175 -15.54 -3.09 -5.24
N PHE A 176 -14.97 -1.91 -5.00
CA PHE A 176 -14.87 -1.29 -3.69
C PHE A 176 -15.65 0.02 -3.70
N LYS A 177 -16.44 0.27 -2.65
CA LYS A 177 -16.94 1.60 -2.30
C LYS A 177 -16.06 2.16 -1.20
N ILE A 178 -15.57 3.37 -1.38
CA ILE A 178 -14.76 4.08 -0.40
C ILE A 178 -15.51 5.32 0.07
N SER A 179 -15.69 5.46 1.37
CA SER A 179 -16.29 6.62 2.02
C SER A 179 -15.42 7.12 3.17
N ALA A 180 -15.36 8.43 3.37
CA ALA A 180 -14.73 9.05 4.52
C ALA A 180 -15.69 10.06 5.15
N GLU A 181 -15.67 10.15 6.47
CA GLU A 181 -16.24 11.27 7.19
C GLU A 181 -15.51 12.55 6.77
N LYS A 182 -16.30 13.59 6.49
CA LYS A 182 -15.81 14.93 6.24
C LYS A 182 -16.09 15.72 7.50
N ASP A 183 -15.04 16.28 8.09
CA ASP A 183 -15.16 17.29 9.14
C ASP A 183 -15.85 18.56 8.62
#